data_AF-A0A2P2BXU8-F1
#
_entry.id   AF-A0A2P2BXU8-F1
#
_cell.length_a   1.000
_cell.length_b   1.000
_cell.length_c   1.000
_cell.angle_alpha   90.00
_cell.angle_beta   90.00
_cell.angle_gamma   90.00
#
_symmetry.space_group_name_H-M   'P 1'
#
loop_
_entity.id
_entity.type
_entity.pdbx_description
1 polymer ?
#
loop_
_entity_poly.entity_id
_entity_poly.type
_entity_poly.pdbx_seq_one_letter_code
_entity_poly.pdbx_strand_id
1 'polypeptide(L)'
;MTGVPLSHRQLLVTSLTIFLTTALTVGGAYADWLGSWGETSAALEVSTVLTYPAMAGISAWFTSAARRQRHQWMLDSAARPQYQLHLRLAALQASLASAGLLTAAVLAVAATATQATFGSFPIVDLFTIVAGFFAAAGFGTLVATLLPPVLSPISALALVYAVEAYADTSRPSLRPLAGLLVADQGERTYLRAATWMLGLRGVWLLALGLVLVAIAARAGSKAFVPFTVACLAAVPLLLVGDAGMTVDPSATKPVCHHPRPTVTVCLSAAQDHAYSSVWSALEPELDLLHGLADHWHLAEGEVAHQLTSSYRDGTVTVPFQVVNGFNGNAHVPDRKDTQSVFSDRVLQNTCESSGPYTGRQPLANPEDIIQAWLLRELDIPVDDDAPQAPHLSPRSLDYTTVEPFRRRWEAKSAGERRLWFRAHAQEVIQCRLRHVDVMTP
;
A
#
# COMPACT_ATOMS: atom_id res chain seq x y z
N MET A 1 18.12 25.34 28.25
CA MET A 1 18.81 24.13 27.72
C MET A 1 20.34 24.29 27.82
N THR A 2 20.89 24.46 29.02
CA THR A 2 22.34 24.63 29.21
C THR A 2 22.97 23.28 29.60
N GLY A 3 23.88 22.77 28.76
CA GLY A 3 24.73 21.62 29.10
C GLY A 3 24.48 20.33 28.31
N VAL A 4 24.10 20.42 27.03
CA VAL A 4 24.35 19.34 26.06
C VAL A 4 25.22 19.94 24.94
N PRO A 5 26.44 19.43 24.68
CA PRO A 5 27.39 20.00 23.73
C PRO A 5 27.03 19.63 22.29
N LEU A 6 25.82 19.93 21.84
CA LEU A 6 25.42 19.78 20.45
C LEU A 6 25.38 21.15 19.78
N SER A 7 26.11 21.29 18.70
CA SER A 7 26.03 22.51 17.87
C SER A 7 24.66 22.59 17.19
N HIS A 8 24.13 23.80 16.99
CA HIS A 8 22.90 24.01 16.22
C HIS A 8 22.93 23.30 14.86
N ARG A 9 24.11 23.21 14.22
CA ARG A 9 24.32 22.49 12.96
C ARG A 9 24.01 21.00 13.08
N GLN A 10 24.45 20.35 14.16
CA GLN A 10 24.19 18.92 14.39
C GLN A 10 22.69 18.63 14.63
N LEU A 11 22.00 19.53 15.32
CA LEU A 11 20.56 19.43 15.55
C LEU A 11 19.79 19.57 14.24
N LEU A 12 20.15 20.57 13.41
CA LEU A 12 19.56 20.79 12.09
C LEU A 12 19.80 19.61 11.15
N VAL A 13 21.01 19.06 11.10
CA VAL A 13 21.33 17.91 10.25
C VAL A 13 20.49 16.70 10.63
N THR A 14 20.28 16.43 11.93
CA THR A 14 19.43 15.30 12.37
C THR A 14 18.00 15.45 11.85
N SER A 15 17.38 16.61 12.09
CA SER A 15 16.01 16.88 11.63
C SER A 15 15.91 16.85 10.11
N LEU A 16 16.87 17.43 9.40
CA LEU A 16 16.89 17.50 7.94
C LEU A 16 17.08 16.12 7.31
N THR A 17 17.96 15.28 7.85
CA THR A 17 18.16 13.91 7.37
C THR A 17 16.87 13.11 7.50
N ILE A 18 16.22 13.15 8.67
CA ILE A 18 14.94 12.43 8.86
C ILE A 18 13.85 12.99 7.95
N PHE A 19 13.75 14.33 7.82
CA PHE A 19 12.82 14.96 6.89
C PHE A 19 13.03 14.48 5.44
N LEU A 20 14.26 14.55 4.92
CA LEU A 20 14.57 14.18 3.55
C LEU A 20 14.35 12.68 3.31
N THR A 21 14.77 11.82 4.23
CA THR A 21 14.55 10.37 4.12
C THR A 21 13.06 10.04 4.14
N THR A 22 12.27 10.67 5.02
CA THR A 22 10.80 10.49 5.06
C THR A 22 10.16 11.02 3.78
N ALA A 23 10.51 12.22 3.35
CA ALA A 23 9.92 12.85 2.16
C ALA A 23 10.26 12.08 0.88
N LEU A 24 11.47 11.54 0.74
CA LEU A 24 11.86 10.74 -0.42
C LEU A 24 11.20 9.36 -0.43
N THR A 25 11.09 8.71 0.73
CA THR A 25 10.42 7.39 0.83
C THR A 25 8.94 7.51 0.55
N VAL A 26 8.26 8.45 1.21
CA VAL A 26 6.83 8.72 1.00
C VAL A 26 6.59 9.26 -0.41
N GLY A 27 7.38 10.24 -0.86
CA GLY A 27 7.22 10.84 -2.20
C GLY A 27 7.53 9.89 -3.35
N GLY A 28 8.41 8.90 -3.16
CA GLY A 28 8.76 7.92 -4.19
C GLY A 28 7.60 7.00 -4.60
N ALA A 29 6.64 6.78 -3.69
CA ALA A 29 5.44 5.98 -3.91
C ALA A 29 4.17 6.85 -3.92
N TYR A 30 4.28 8.13 -4.29
CA TYR A 30 3.16 9.09 -4.23
C TYR A 30 1.86 8.60 -4.88
N ALA A 31 1.97 7.93 -6.03
CA ALA A 31 0.79 7.41 -6.72
C ALA A 31 0.03 6.38 -5.90
N ASP A 32 0.69 5.64 -5.00
CA ASP A 32 0.10 4.49 -4.30
C ASP A 32 -0.67 4.88 -3.04
N TRP A 33 -0.52 6.10 -2.53
CA TRP A 33 -1.18 6.54 -1.29
C TRP A 33 -2.00 7.82 -1.41
N LEU A 34 -1.86 8.55 -2.50
CA LEU A 34 -2.56 9.81 -2.71
C LEU A 34 -4.08 9.62 -2.69
N GLY A 35 -4.79 10.47 -1.95
CA GLY A 35 -6.25 10.42 -1.86
C GLY A 35 -6.80 9.40 -0.85
N SER A 36 -5.95 8.52 -0.29
CA SER A 36 -6.33 7.57 0.76
C SER A 36 -5.60 7.84 2.07
N TRP A 37 -6.34 8.14 3.14
CA TRP A 37 -5.75 8.39 4.47
C TRP A 37 -5.07 7.15 5.06
N GLY A 38 -5.63 5.96 4.81
CA GLY A 38 -5.07 4.70 5.28
C GLY A 38 -3.71 4.43 4.64
N GLU A 39 -3.64 4.54 3.31
CA GLU A 39 -2.39 4.36 2.56
C GLU A 39 -1.37 5.46 2.86
N THR A 40 -1.82 6.70 3.08
CA THR A 40 -0.90 7.78 3.50
C THR A 40 -0.24 7.46 4.85
N SER A 41 -1.01 6.89 5.78
CA SER A 41 -0.48 6.44 7.06
C SER A 41 0.48 5.25 6.90
N ALA A 42 0.11 4.26 6.07
CA ALA A 42 0.96 3.12 5.74
C ALA A 42 2.30 3.58 5.12
N ALA A 43 2.28 4.53 4.17
CA ALA A 43 3.49 5.09 3.57
C ALA A 43 4.40 5.77 4.61
N LEU A 44 3.82 6.47 5.59
CA LEU A 44 4.57 7.07 6.70
C LEU A 44 5.16 6.00 7.63
N GLU A 45 4.44 4.90 7.90
CA GLU A 45 4.97 3.76 8.64
C GLU A 45 6.10 3.06 7.85
N VAL A 46 5.94 2.81 6.56
CA VAL A 46 6.99 2.22 5.71
C VAL A 46 8.25 3.08 5.69
N SER A 47 8.13 4.41 5.78
CA SER A 47 9.30 5.30 5.90
C SER A 47 10.18 5.00 7.13
N THR A 48 9.64 4.35 8.17
CA THR A 48 10.40 3.99 9.37
C THR A 48 11.47 2.95 9.11
N VAL A 49 11.31 2.13 8.07
CA VAL A 49 12.30 1.15 7.61
C VAL A 49 13.65 1.81 7.35
N LEU A 50 13.67 3.09 6.92
CA LEU A 50 14.90 3.84 6.72
C LEU A 50 15.17 4.85 7.84
N THR A 51 14.13 5.51 8.38
CA THR A 51 14.33 6.59 9.36
C THR A 51 14.71 6.08 10.75
N TYR A 52 14.23 4.91 11.19
CA TYR A 52 14.64 4.32 12.47
C TYR A 52 16.11 3.86 12.49
N PRO A 53 16.61 3.13 11.48
CA PRO A 53 18.04 2.84 11.38
C PRO A 53 18.91 4.09 11.34
N ALA A 54 18.49 5.12 10.59
CA ALA A 54 19.19 6.40 10.56
C ALA A 54 19.24 7.03 11.95
N MET A 55 18.11 7.06 12.66
CA MET A 55 18.03 7.60 14.03
C MET A 55 18.91 6.80 15.02
N ALA A 56 18.92 5.48 14.94
CA ALA A 56 19.78 4.63 15.76
C ALA A 56 21.27 4.89 15.49
N GLY A 57 21.67 4.99 14.22
CA GLY A 57 23.03 5.35 13.82
C GLY A 57 23.45 6.74 14.29
N ILE A 58 22.57 7.75 14.14
CA ILE A 58 22.78 9.12 14.62
C ILE A 58 22.95 9.14 16.14
N SER A 59 22.07 8.45 16.88
CA SER A 59 22.17 8.39 18.34
C SER A 59 23.45 7.70 18.81
N ALA A 60 23.84 6.62 18.13
CA ALA A 60 25.09 5.93 18.41
C ALA A 60 26.32 6.81 18.10
N TRP A 61 26.30 7.58 17.00
CA TRP A 61 27.36 8.52 16.63
C TRP A 61 27.57 9.60 17.70
N PHE A 62 26.49 10.22 18.17
CA PHE A 62 26.56 11.26 19.20
C PHE A 62 26.94 10.69 20.56
N THR A 63 26.37 9.56 20.96
CA THR A 63 26.70 8.92 22.23
C THR A 63 28.16 8.44 22.25
N SER A 64 28.68 7.98 21.12
CA SER A 64 30.09 7.59 20.99
C SER A 64 31.06 8.78 20.88
N ALA A 65 30.61 9.95 20.41
CA ALA A 65 31.42 11.17 20.36
C ALA A 65 31.95 11.58 21.74
N ALA A 66 31.15 11.41 22.79
CA ALA A 66 31.56 11.59 24.18
C ALA A 66 32.82 10.76 24.54
N ARG A 67 32.88 9.51 24.07
CA ARG A 67 34.01 8.61 24.31
C ARG A 67 35.22 8.90 23.41
N ARG A 68 35.02 9.60 22.27
CA ARG A 68 36.10 10.09 21.40
C ARG A 68 36.78 11.33 21.98
N GLN A 69 36.02 12.20 22.63
CA GLN A 69 36.49 13.49 23.17
C GLN A 69 36.95 13.42 24.64
N ARG A 70 36.98 12.22 25.25
CA ARG A 70 37.41 11.80 26.61
C ARG A 70 37.52 12.89 27.69
N HIS A 71 38.41 13.88 27.55
CA HIS A 71 38.66 14.91 28.57
C HIS A 71 37.52 15.91 28.80
N GLN A 72 36.96 16.52 27.74
CA GLN A 72 35.92 17.56 27.91
C GLN A 72 34.62 16.97 28.47
N TRP A 73 34.26 15.77 28.01
CA TRP A 73 33.07 15.09 28.48
C TRP A 73 33.17 14.69 29.96
N MET A 74 34.35 14.27 30.43
CA MET A 74 34.56 13.97 31.86
C MET A 74 34.35 15.21 32.74
N LEU A 75 34.79 16.39 32.31
CA LEU A 75 34.61 17.64 33.04
C LEU A 75 33.14 18.07 33.10
N ASP A 76 32.43 18.00 31.97
CA ASP A 76 31.03 18.42 31.90
C ASP A 76 30.04 17.45 32.57
N SER A 77 30.43 16.18 32.70
CA SER A 77 29.56 15.09 33.20
C SER A 77 29.80 14.74 34.67
N ALA A 78 30.89 15.21 35.27
CA ALA A 78 31.30 14.81 36.63
C ALA A 78 30.23 15.04 37.71
N ALA A 79 29.37 16.04 37.55
CA ALA A 79 28.36 16.40 38.54
C ALA A 79 26.96 15.79 38.30
N ARG A 80 26.76 14.99 37.23
CA ARG A 80 25.42 14.53 36.82
C ARG A 80 25.32 13.00 36.79
N PRO A 81 24.19 12.42 37.22
CA PRO A 81 23.99 10.98 37.10
C PRO A 81 23.90 10.59 35.60
N GLN A 82 24.70 9.59 35.20
CA GLN A 82 24.85 9.16 33.80
C GLN A 82 23.51 8.88 33.11
N TYR A 83 22.55 8.29 33.84
CA TYR A 83 21.20 8.04 33.34
C TYR A 83 20.49 9.31 32.84
N GLN A 84 20.56 10.42 33.58
CA GLN A 84 19.90 11.67 33.17
C GLN A 84 20.55 12.28 31.94
N LEU A 85 21.87 12.10 31.77
CA LEU A 85 22.59 12.58 30.61
C LEU A 85 22.19 11.81 29.35
N HIS A 86 22.22 10.48 29.40
CA HIS A 86 21.81 9.63 28.28
C HIS A 86 20.34 9.83 27.92
N LEU A 87 19.46 9.91 28.93
CA LEU A 87 18.04 10.16 28.71
C LEU A 87 17.79 11.51 28.03
N ARG A 88 18.44 12.58 28.48
CA ARG A 88 18.30 13.91 27.85
C ARG A 88 18.82 13.92 26.41
N LEU A 89 19.95 13.26 26.16
CA LEU A 89 20.53 13.17 24.82
C LEU A 89 19.60 12.41 23.87
N ALA A 90 19.14 11.23 24.29
CA ALA A 90 18.22 10.41 23.50
C ALA A 90 16.90 11.14 23.25
N ALA A 91 16.31 11.75 24.28
CA ALA A 91 15.06 12.50 24.14
C ALA A 91 15.20 13.71 23.20
N LEU A 92 16.30 14.47 23.29
CA LEU A 92 16.55 15.60 22.40
C LEU A 92 16.67 15.15 20.94
N GLN A 93 17.42 14.08 20.68
CA GLN A 93 17.59 13.55 19.33
C GLN A 93 16.29 12.99 18.77
N ALA A 94 15.56 12.19 19.56
CA ALA A 94 14.26 11.66 19.17
C ALA A 94 13.26 12.79 18.89
N SER A 95 13.27 13.88 19.67
CA SER A 95 12.42 15.05 19.44
C SER A 95 12.74 15.75 18.12
N LEU A 96 14.01 15.88 17.76
CA LEU A 96 14.43 16.48 16.48
C LEU A 96 14.13 15.59 15.29
N ALA A 97 14.34 14.28 15.42
CA ALA A 97 13.92 13.31 14.42
C ALA A 97 12.40 13.38 14.20
N SER A 98 11.64 13.44 15.31
CA SER A 98 10.18 13.59 15.27
C SER A 98 9.76 14.89 14.59
N ALA A 99 10.46 16.01 14.82
CA ALA A 99 10.18 17.27 14.12
C ALA A 99 10.40 17.15 12.61
N GLY A 100 11.48 16.48 12.18
CA GLY A 100 11.75 16.18 10.78
C GLY A 100 10.65 15.32 10.14
N LEU A 101 10.26 14.23 10.81
CA LEU A 101 9.16 13.36 10.40
C LEU A 101 7.84 14.14 10.30
N LEU A 102 7.45 14.87 11.35
CA LEU A 102 6.19 15.61 11.38
C LEU A 102 6.12 16.65 10.27
N THR A 103 7.25 17.29 9.92
CA THR A 103 7.32 18.22 8.80
C THR A 103 7.05 17.50 7.46
N ALA A 104 7.62 16.32 7.26
CA ALA A 104 7.36 15.52 6.06
C ALA A 104 5.92 14.96 6.04
N ALA A 105 5.41 14.52 7.20
CA ALA A 105 4.05 14.05 7.35
C ALA A 105 3.02 15.14 7.03
N VAL A 106 3.27 16.40 7.42
CA VAL A 106 2.41 17.53 7.04
C VAL A 106 2.32 17.67 5.52
N LEU A 107 3.42 17.47 4.78
CA LEU A 107 3.39 17.52 3.31
C LEU A 107 2.54 16.38 2.72
N ALA A 108 2.71 15.16 3.20
CA ALA A 108 1.94 14.01 2.74
C ALA A 108 0.44 14.17 3.07
N VAL A 109 0.12 14.53 4.32
CA VAL A 109 -1.25 14.80 4.77
C VAL A 109 -1.89 15.92 3.97
N ALA A 110 -1.16 17.01 3.69
CA ALA A 110 -1.66 18.10 2.88
C ALA A 110 -1.93 17.66 1.43
N ALA A 111 -1.02 16.89 0.83
CA ALA A 111 -1.23 16.33 -0.51
C ALA A 111 -2.48 15.44 -0.55
N THR A 112 -2.62 14.51 0.39
CA THR A 112 -3.79 13.63 0.50
C THR A 112 -5.07 14.42 0.72
N ALA A 113 -5.04 15.47 1.56
CA ALA A 113 -6.21 16.33 1.81
C ALA A 113 -6.77 16.98 0.53
N THR A 114 -5.94 17.21 -0.49
CA THR A 114 -6.40 17.83 -1.75
C THR A 114 -7.22 16.90 -2.63
N GLN A 115 -7.12 15.58 -2.42
CA GLN A 115 -7.77 14.58 -3.26
C GLN A 115 -8.71 13.65 -2.48
N ALA A 116 -8.47 13.45 -1.19
CA ALA A 116 -9.27 12.54 -0.38
C ALA A 116 -10.72 12.99 -0.32
N THR A 117 -11.62 12.10 -0.73
CA THR A 117 -13.08 12.29 -0.74
C THR A 117 -13.75 11.79 0.53
N PHE A 118 -13.04 11.01 1.35
CA PHE A 118 -13.59 10.39 2.55
C PHE A 118 -12.59 10.38 3.72
N GLY A 119 -13.11 10.38 4.95
CA GLY A 119 -12.34 10.10 6.17
C GLY A 119 -11.46 11.25 6.66
N SER A 120 -10.56 10.91 7.59
CA SER A 120 -9.57 11.84 8.15
C SER A 120 -8.30 11.09 8.49
N PHE A 121 -7.17 11.79 8.47
CA PHE A 121 -5.89 11.23 8.85
C PHE A 121 -5.87 10.71 10.32
N PRO A 122 -5.47 9.45 10.58
CA PRO A 122 -5.41 8.89 11.92
C PRO A 122 -4.21 9.42 12.71
N ILE A 123 -4.39 10.49 13.48
CA ILE A 123 -3.31 11.13 14.27
C ILE A 123 -2.62 10.15 15.25
N VAL A 124 -3.32 9.12 15.72
CA VAL A 124 -2.77 8.11 16.63
C VAL A 124 -1.63 7.31 15.98
N ASP A 125 -1.61 7.18 14.65
CA ASP A 125 -0.56 6.50 13.91
C ASP A 125 0.76 7.31 13.99
N LEU A 126 0.69 8.64 14.00
CA LEU A 126 1.90 9.45 14.22
C LEU A 126 2.49 9.24 15.61
N PHE A 127 1.67 8.94 16.61
CA PHE A 127 2.17 8.69 17.96
C PHE A 127 3.04 7.43 18.01
N THR A 128 2.66 6.35 17.32
CA THR A 128 3.48 5.12 17.25
C THR A 128 4.80 5.38 16.54
N ILE A 129 4.75 6.12 15.41
CA ILE A 129 5.95 6.46 14.64
C ILE A 129 6.92 7.32 15.47
N VAL A 130 6.40 8.35 16.16
CA VAL A 130 7.18 9.21 17.04
C VAL A 130 7.75 8.42 18.22
N ALA A 131 6.96 7.54 18.84
CA ALA A 131 7.40 6.69 19.93
C ALA A 131 8.56 5.76 19.52
N GLY A 132 8.51 5.20 18.31
CA GLY A 132 9.60 4.35 17.80
C GLY A 132 10.92 5.09 17.61
N PHE A 133 10.93 6.41 17.36
CA PHE A 133 12.18 7.18 17.38
C PHE A 133 12.86 7.19 18.75
N PHE A 134 12.11 7.14 19.85
CA PHE A 134 12.68 7.00 21.20
C PHE A 134 13.27 5.60 21.41
N ALA A 135 12.61 4.55 20.90
CA ALA A 135 13.16 3.19 20.90
C ALA A 135 14.47 3.12 20.10
N ALA A 136 14.48 3.65 18.88
CA ALA A 136 15.66 3.71 18.01
C ALA A 136 16.81 4.52 18.65
N ALA A 137 16.51 5.66 19.27
CA ALA A 137 17.49 6.45 20.02
C ALA A 137 18.06 5.68 21.22
N GLY A 138 17.20 5.00 21.99
CA GLY A 138 17.62 4.15 23.10
C GLY A 138 18.52 3.00 22.63
N PHE A 139 18.16 2.35 21.52
CA PHE A 139 18.96 1.30 20.91
C PHE A 139 20.33 1.80 20.45
N GLY A 140 20.38 2.92 19.71
CA GLY A 140 21.64 3.54 19.30
C GLY A 140 22.53 3.92 20.49
N THR A 141 21.92 4.43 21.56
CA THR A 141 22.62 4.74 22.82
C THR A 141 23.21 3.47 23.45
N LEU A 142 22.46 2.37 23.49
CA LEU A 142 22.94 1.08 23.99
C LEU A 142 24.09 0.54 23.14
N VAL A 143 23.93 0.46 21.82
CA VAL A 143 24.98 -0.02 20.90
C VAL A 143 26.24 0.82 21.02
N ALA A 144 26.11 2.14 21.17
CA ALA A 144 27.25 2.98 21.48
C ALA A 144 27.95 2.50 22.75
N THR A 145 27.27 2.22 23.85
CA THR A 145 27.97 1.75 25.06
C THR A 145 28.69 0.40 24.91
N LEU A 146 28.19 -0.49 24.05
CA LEU A 146 28.70 -1.86 23.88
C LEU A 146 29.84 -1.98 22.87
N LEU A 147 29.82 -1.18 21.80
CA LEU A 147 30.76 -1.31 20.68
C LEU A 147 31.84 -0.22 20.66
N PRO A 148 32.96 -0.43 19.95
CA PRO A 148 33.95 0.61 19.70
C PRO A 148 33.33 1.85 19.02
N PRO A 149 33.78 3.09 19.34
CA PRO A 149 33.18 4.31 18.81
C PRO A 149 33.10 4.39 17.29
N VAL A 150 34.06 3.79 16.58
CA VAL A 150 34.12 3.79 15.11
C VAL A 150 33.04 2.88 14.50
N LEU A 151 32.76 1.74 15.12
CA LEU A 151 31.83 0.74 14.60
C LEU A 151 30.38 0.98 15.05
N SER A 152 30.19 1.56 16.24
CA SER A 152 28.86 1.73 16.84
C SER A 152 27.78 2.36 15.94
N PRO A 153 28.05 3.39 15.11
CA PRO A 153 27.01 4.00 14.27
C PRO A 153 26.55 3.06 13.15
N ILE A 154 27.50 2.42 12.47
CA ILE A 154 27.23 1.51 11.34
C ILE A 154 26.52 0.26 11.87
N SER A 155 26.98 -0.29 13.00
CA SER A 155 26.34 -1.44 13.62
C SER A 155 24.93 -1.14 14.12
N ALA A 156 24.69 0.02 14.73
CA ALA A 156 23.34 0.40 15.18
C ALA A 156 22.37 0.53 14.01
N LEU A 157 22.79 1.19 12.92
CA LEU A 157 22.01 1.31 11.70
C LEU A 157 21.73 -0.07 11.09
N ALA A 158 22.78 -0.87 10.86
CA ALA A 158 22.65 -2.18 10.22
C ALA A 158 21.78 -3.14 11.02
N LEU A 159 21.87 -3.14 12.36
CA LEU A 159 21.07 -4.00 13.22
C LEU A 159 19.59 -3.60 13.21
N VAL A 160 19.27 -2.32 13.33
CA VAL A 160 17.86 -1.88 13.27
C VAL A 160 17.28 -2.13 11.88
N TYR A 161 18.05 -1.85 10.82
CA TYR A 161 17.62 -2.15 9.46
C TYR A 161 17.40 -3.65 9.26
N ALA A 162 18.30 -4.50 9.77
CA ALA A 162 18.14 -5.94 9.68
C ALA A 162 16.92 -6.43 10.47
N VAL A 163 16.61 -5.83 11.63
CA VAL A 163 15.38 -6.16 12.37
C VAL A 163 14.15 -5.77 11.58
N GLU A 164 14.05 -4.54 11.09
CA GLU A 164 12.89 -4.07 10.29
C GLU A 164 12.74 -4.88 8.99
N ALA A 165 13.84 -5.12 8.25
CA ALA A 165 13.82 -5.86 7.00
C ALA A 165 13.57 -7.37 7.20
N TYR A 166 14.05 -7.96 8.29
CA TYR A 166 13.80 -9.38 8.59
C TYR A 166 12.41 -9.60 9.17
N ALA A 167 11.90 -8.60 9.89
CA ALA A 167 10.57 -8.62 10.49
C ALA A 167 9.46 -8.27 9.50
N ASP A 168 9.77 -8.22 8.20
CA ASP A 168 8.80 -8.26 7.12
C ASP A 168 7.78 -9.39 7.39
N THR A 169 6.53 -8.96 7.57
CA THR A 169 5.39 -9.77 8.02
C THR A 169 4.95 -10.78 6.98
N SER A 170 5.56 -10.75 5.78
CA SER A 170 5.42 -11.79 4.75
C SER A 170 5.77 -13.20 5.25
N ARG A 171 6.54 -13.32 6.35
CA ARG A 171 6.88 -14.62 6.96
C ARG A 171 5.85 -15.06 8.01
N PRO A 172 5.17 -16.22 7.82
CA PRO A 172 4.16 -16.71 8.76
C PRO A 172 4.66 -16.89 10.19
N SER A 173 5.94 -17.21 10.37
CA SER A 173 6.55 -17.43 11.69
C SER A 173 6.75 -16.15 12.50
N LEU A 174 6.72 -14.98 11.86
CA LEU A 174 6.93 -13.67 12.50
C LEU A 174 5.64 -12.89 12.69
N ARG A 175 4.50 -13.39 12.17
CA ARG A 175 3.17 -12.79 12.36
C ARG A 175 2.83 -12.41 13.80
N PRO A 176 3.16 -13.22 14.84
CA PRO A 176 2.89 -12.82 16.23
C PRO A 176 3.61 -11.54 16.66
N LEU A 177 4.71 -11.17 15.99
CA LEU A 177 5.48 -9.96 16.28
C LEU A 177 4.97 -8.72 15.53
N ALA A 178 4.10 -8.88 14.53
CA ALA A 178 3.55 -7.76 13.74
C ALA A 178 2.88 -6.69 14.62
N GLY A 179 2.23 -7.12 15.71
CA GLY A 179 1.64 -6.20 16.70
C GLY A 179 2.67 -5.27 17.38
N LEU A 180 3.94 -5.68 17.49
CA LEU A 180 5.02 -4.92 18.13
C LEU A 180 5.78 -4.00 17.17
N LEU A 181 5.70 -4.27 15.87
CA LEU A 181 6.42 -3.53 14.83
C LEU A 181 5.61 -2.32 14.38
N VAL A 182 6.31 -1.27 13.92
CA VAL A 182 5.67 -0.07 13.37
C VAL A 182 5.43 -0.23 11.87
N ALA A 183 6.41 -0.76 11.14
CA ALA A 183 6.30 -0.95 9.71
C ALA A 183 5.26 -2.04 9.40
N ASP A 184 4.18 -1.63 8.77
CA ASP A 184 3.19 -2.49 8.15
C ASP A 184 3.22 -2.23 6.65
N GLN A 185 3.56 -3.26 5.87
CA GLN A 185 3.47 -3.21 4.41
C GLN A 185 2.09 -3.66 3.92
N GLY A 186 1.21 -4.05 4.84
CA GLY A 186 -0.16 -4.34 4.53
C GLY A 186 -0.91 -3.07 4.13
N GLU A 187 -1.81 -3.25 3.19
CA GLU A 187 -2.64 -2.17 2.68
C GLU A 187 -3.72 -1.75 3.68
N ARG A 188 -4.06 -0.48 3.63
CA ARG A 188 -4.89 0.19 4.62
C ARG A 188 -6.04 1.00 4.02
N THR A 189 -6.31 0.87 2.72
CA THR A 189 -7.44 1.54 2.05
C THR A 189 -8.76 1.32 2.78
N TYR A 190 -9.03 0.08 3.21
CA TYR A 190 -10.24 -0.29 3.95
C TYR A 190 -9.99 -0.63 5.41
N LEU A 191 -8.73 -0.86 5.78
CA LEU A 191 -8.35 -1.39 7.08
C LEU A 191 -7.81 -0.27 7.96
N ARG A 192 -8.28 -0.26 9.20
CA ARG A 192 -7.72 0.59 10.26
C ARG A 192 -7.23 -0.27 11.40
N ALA A 193 -6.02 0.02 11.86
CA ALA A 193 -5.52 -0.51 13.11
C ALA A 193 -6.42 0.00 14.25
N ALA A 194 -6.81 -0.89 15.15
CA ALA A 194 -7.60 -0.49 16.30
C ALA A 194 -6.82 0.54 17.14
N THR A 195 -7.45 1.68 17.47
CA THR A 195 -6.78 2.81 18.14
C THR A 195 -6.13 2.42 19.47
N TRP A 196 -6.72 1.46 20.20
CA TRP A 196 -6.16 0.94 21.44
C TRP A 196 -4.84 0.18 21.22
N MET A 197 -4.70 -0.54 20.09
CA MET A 197 -3.46 -1.23 19.73
C MET A 197 -2.35 -0.23 19.40
N LEU A 198 -2.67 0.79 18.62
CA LEU A 198 -1.73 1.87 18.32
C LEU A 198 -1.27 2.58 19.61
N GLY A 199 -2.21 2.87 20.51
CA GLY A 199 -1.88 3.42 21.84
C GLY A 199 -0.91 2.52 22.61
N LEU A 200 -1.20 1.22 22.71
CA LEU A 200 -0.32 0.25 23.39
C LEU A 200 1.04 0.09 22.71
N ARG A 201 1.08 0.08 21.37
CA ARG A 201 2.31 0.01 20.59
C ARG A 201 3.20 1.22 20.85
N GLY A 202 2.63 2.43 20.87
CA GLY A 202 3.37 3.63 21.22
C GLY A 202 3.89 3.60 22.67
N VAL A 203 3.09 3.12 23.63
CA VAL A 203 3.54 2.93 25.02
C VAL A 203 4.68 1.91 25.12
N TRP A 204 4.56 0.78 24.42
CA TRP A 204 5.60 -0.25 24.32
C TRP A 204 6.91 0.34 23.81
N LEU A 205 6.88 1.09 22.71
CA LEU A 205 8.08 1.67 22.09
C LEU A 205 8.75 2.73 22.97
N LEU A 206 7.97 3.61 23.61
CA LEU A 206 8.50 4.59 24.57
C LEU A 206 9.16 3.90 25.77
N ALA A 207 8.46 2.91 26.34
CA ALA A 207 8.97 2.15 27.48
C ALA A 207 10.25 1.37 27.11
N LEU A 208 10.28 0.75 25.93
CA LEU A 208 11.46 0.07 25.39
C LEU A 208 12.64 1.04 25.25
N GLY A 209 12.43 2.23 24.68
CA GLY A 209 13.47 3.26 24.59
C GLY A 209 14.04 3.63 25.97
N LEU A 210 13.18 3.81 26.97
CA LEU A 210 13.60 4.11 28.35
C LEU A 210 14.39 2.96 28.99
N VAL A 211 13.98 1.71 28.77
CA VAL A 211 14.71 0.52 29.24
C VAL A 211 16.11 0.48 28.63
N LEU A 212 16.21 0.65 27.31
CA LEU A 212 17.49 0.59 26.60
C LEU A 212 18.46 1.68 27.08
N VAL A 213 17.96 2.90 27.30
CA VAL A 213 18.74 3.99 27.91
C VAL A 213 19.15 3.67 29.34
N ALA A 214 18.26 3.09 30.15
CA ALA A 214 18.57 2.72 31.54
C ALA A 214 19.65 1.63 31.61
N ILE A 215 19.59 0.64 30.72
CA ILE A 215 20.61 -0.41 30.59
C ILE A 215 21.94 0.19 30.15
N ALA A 216 21.94 1.04 29.12
CA ALA A 216 23.14 1.74 28.64
C ALA A 216 23.81 2.55 29.76
N ALA A 217 23.01 3.19 30.62
CA ALA A 217 23.48 3.96 31.77
C ALA A 217 23.79 3.11 33.03
N ARG A 218 23.70 1.77 32.95
CA ARG A 218 23.87 0.84 34.08
C ARG A 218 22.98 1.15 35.29
N ALA A 219 21.80 1.73 35.03
CA ALA A 219 20.85 2.15 36.06
C ALA A 219 19.77 1.08 36.28
N GLY A 220 20.18 -0.15 36.62
CA GLY A 220 19.31 -1.34 36.63
C GLY A 220 18.01 -1.17 37.42
N SER A 221 18.04 -0.54 38.61
CA SER A 221 16.83 -0.29 39.39
C SER A 221 15.83 0.66 38.70
N LYS A 222 16.32 1.60 37.88
CA LYS A 222 15.48 2.53 37.11
C LYS A 222 14.90 1.91 35.85
N ALA A 223 15.47 0.78 35.39
CA ALA A 223 14.95 0.03 34.26
C ALA A 223 13.72 -0.80 34.63
N PHE A 224 13.50 -1.11 35.90
CA PHE A 224 12.43 -2.02 36.34
C PHE A 224 11.04 -1.53 35.94
N VAL A 225 10.67 -0.30 36.31
CA VAL A 225 9.34 0.28 36.00
C VAL A 225 9.07 0.31 34.48
N PRO A 226 9.92 0.91 33.63
CA PRO A 226 9.66 0.93 32.20
C PRO A 226 9.70 -0.47 31.59
N PHE A 227 10.50 -1.40 32.12
CA PHE A 227 10.49 -2.79 31.68
C PHE A 227 9.15 -3.47 31.97
N THR A 228 8.61 -3.31 33.18
CA THR A 228 7.29 -3.84 33.52
C THR A 228 6.20 -3.26 32.61
N VAL A 229 6.21 -1.94 32.38
CA VAL A 229 5.26 -1.29 31.46
C VAL A 229 5.40 -1.84 30.05
N ALA A 230 6.64 -2.02 29.57
CA ALA A 230 6.92 -2.60 28.26
C ALA A 230 6.33 -4.02 28.18
N CYS A 231 6.65 -4.90 29.12
CA CYS A 231 6.09 -6.26 29.13
C CYS A 231 4.56 -6.28 29.17
N LEU A 232 3.93 -5.44 29.99
CA LEU A 232 2.46 -5.37 30.07
C LEU A 232 1.82 -4.87 28.77
N ALA A 233 2.46 -3.93 28.07
CA ALA A 233 1.98 -3.45 26.77
C ALA A 233 2.21 -4.48 25.65
N ALA A 234 3.31 -5.25 25.70
CA ALA A 234 3.64 -6.25 24.69
C ALA A 234 2.70 -7.47 24.71
N VAL A 235 2.26 -7.93 25.89
CA VAL A 235 1.40 -9.11 26.03
C VAL A 235 0.15 -9.05 25.14
N PRO A 236 -0.72 -8.02 25.21
CA PRO A 236 -1.90 -7.96 24.35
C PRO A 236 -1.56 -7.81 22.87
N LEU A 237 -0.47 -7.12 22.52
CA LEU A 237 -0.01 -6.97 21.14
C LEU A 237 0.43 -8.31 20.52
N LEU A 238 1.11 -9.15 21.30
CA LEU A 238 1.51 -10.50 20.90
C LEU A 238 0.33 -11.47 20.77
N LEU A 239 -0.76 -11.24 21.53
CA LEU A 239 -1.95 -12.08 21.48
C LEU A 239 -2.86 -11.76 20.29
N VAL A 240 -2.95 -10.49 19.89
CA VAL A 240 -3.80 -10.07 18.76
C VAL A 240 -3.14 -10.34 17.41
N GLY A 241 -1.81 -10.18 17.28
CA GLY A 241 -1.12 -10.35 16.00
C GLY A 241 -1.76 -9.49 14.91
N ASP A 242 -2.02 -10.10 13.74
CA ASP A 242 -2.63 -9.44 12.57
C ASP A 242 -4.15 -9.21 12.70
N ALA A 243 -4.81 -9.80 13.70
CA ALA A 243 -6.27 -9.66 13.91
C ALA A 243 -6.68 -8.26 14.42
N GLY A 244 -5.72 -7.34 14.55
CA GLY A 244 -5.90 -5.99 15.03
C GLY A 244 -6.46 -4.99 14.02
N MET A 245 -6.51 -5.40 12.75
CA MET A 245 -7.03 -4.59 11.67
C MET A 245 -8.53 -4.78 11.56
N THR A 246 -9.26 -3.67 11.60
CA THR A 246 -10.72 -3.65 11.44
C THR A 246 -11.08 -2.95 10.15
N VAL A 247 -12.02 -3.52 9.40
CA VAL A 247 -12.59 -2.86 8.22
C VAL A 247 -13.36 -1.63 8.67
N ASP A 248 -13.06 -0.47 8.10
CA ASP A 248 -13.85 0.75 8.30
C ASP A 248 -15.11 0.66 7.40
N PRO A 249 -16.31 0.43 7.97
CA PRO A 249 -17.52 0.27 7.18
C PRO A 249 -17.91 1.55 6.42
N SER A 250 -17.40 2.70 6.83
CA SER A 250 -17.63 3.95 6.11
C SER A 250 -16.70 4.14 4.92
N ALA A 251 -15.55 3.47 4.89
CA ALA A 251 -14.65 3.44 3.74
C ALA A 251 -15.18 2.54 2.60
N THR A 252 -15.87 1.44 2.95
CA THR A 252 -16.45 0.49 1.98
C THR A 252 -17.83 0.91 1.44
N LYS A 253 -18.43 1.96 1.99
CA LYS A 253 -19.74 2.44 1.56
C LYS A 253 -19.71 2.80 0.06
N PRO A 254 -20.64 2.31 -0.76
CA PRO A 254 -20.68 2.64 -2.18
C PRO A 254 -21.05 4.10 -2.41
N VAL A 255 -20.31 4.76 -3.30
CA VAL A 255 -20.58 6.08 -3.86
C VAL A 255 -20.78 5.91 -5.36
N CYS A 256 -21.99 6.17 -5.83
CA CYS A 256 -22.38 5.96 -7.22
C CYS A 256 -22.47 7.27 -7.99
N HIS A 257 -21.84 7.29 -9.16
CA HIS A 257 -21.90 8.37 -10.14
C HIS A 257 -22.69 7.93 -11.37
N HIS A 258 -23.34 8.89 -12.01
CA HIS A 258 -24.11 8.68 -13.23
C HIS A 258 -23.57 9.55 -14.37
N PRO A 259 -22.41 9.20 -14.97
CA PRO A 259 -21.80 9.99 -16.04
C PRO A 259 -22.71 10.12 -17.28
N ARG A 260 -23.58 9.13 -17.49
CA ARG A 260 -24.58 9.08 -18.56
C ARG A 260 -25.88 8.48 -18.00
N PRO A 261 -27.06 8.74 -18.61
CA PRO A 261 -28.33 8.18 -18.14
C PRO A 261 -28.35 6.65 -18.09
N THR A 262 -27.56 5.99 -18.94
CA THR A 262 -27.48 4.54 -19.09
C THR A 262 -26.29 3.93 -18.37
N VAL A 263 -25.48 4.70 -17.65
CA VAL A 263 -24.26 4.20 -17.00
C VAL A 263 -24.20 4.66 -15.56
N THR A 264 -24.06 3.70 -14.65
CA THR A 264 -23.84 3.93 -13.22
C THR A 264 -22.50 3.33 -12.85
N VAL A 265 -21.63 4.11 -12.21
CA VAL A 265 -20.33 3.68 -11.72
C VAL A 265 -20.29 3.88 -10.22
N CYS A 266 -20.25 2.78 -9.48
CA CYS A 266 -20.19 2.75 -8.03
C CYS A 266 -18.78 2.36 -7.57
N LEU A 267 -18.11 3.30 -6.90
CA LEU A 267 -16.81 3.08 -6.24
C LEU A 267 -17.01 3.01 -4.73
N SER A 268 -16.00 2.49 -4.02
CA SER A 268 -15.98 2.64 -2.56
C SER A 268 -15.75 4.11 -2.18
N ALA A 269 -16.25 4.55 -1.03
CA ALA A 269 -16.03 5.92 -0.55
C ALA A 269 -14.53 6.25 -0.44
N ALA A 270 -13.69 5.27 -0.10
CA ALA A 270 -12.23 5.43 -0.05
C ALA A 270 -11.60 5.71 -1.43
N GLN A 271 -12.16 5.16 -2.51
CA GLN A 271 -11.64 5.31 -3.88
C GLN A 271 -12.43 6.27 -4.76
N ASP A 272 -13.45 6.92 -4.22
CA ASP A 272 -14.27 7.89 -4.95
C ASP A 272 -13.45 9.00 -5.63
N HIS A 273 -12.31 9.38 -5.05
CA HIS A 273 -11.35 10.32 -5.63
C HIS A 273 -10.78 9.87 -6.99
N ALA A 274 -10.73 8.57 -7.27
CA ALA A 274 -10.24 7.99 -8.52
C ALA A 274 -11.30 7.99 -9.64
N TYR A 275 -12.54 8.41 -9.36
CA TYR A 275 -13.67 8.35 -10.31
C TYR A 275 -13.35 8.94 -11.68
N SER A 276 -12.76 10.13 -11.75
CA SER A 276 -12.47 10.78 -13.04
C SER A 276 -11.52 9.95 -13.90
N SER A 277 -10.52 9.34 -13.27
CA SER A 277 -9.52 8.52 -13.95
C SER A 277 -10.12 7.20 -14.40
N VAL A 278 -10.87 6.53 -13.52
CA VAL A 278 -11.61 5.30 -13.84
C VAL A 278 -12.58 5.55 -15.00
N TRP A 279 -13.37 6.62 -14.94
CA TRP A 279 -14.31 6.96 -16.00
C TRP A 279 -13.60 7.24 -17.33
N SER A 280 -12.52 8.01 -17.33
CA SER A 280 -11.77 8.29 -18.56
C SER A 280 -11.13 7.04 -19.19
N ALA A 281 -10.84 6.01 -18.38
CA ALA A 281 -10.36 4.72 -18.86
C ALA A 281 -11.50 3.86 -19.42
N LEU A 282 -12.65 3.82 -18.76
CA LEU A 282 -13.79 2.97 -19.12
C LEU A 282 -14.65 3.53 -20.26
N GLU A 283 -14.77 4.85 -20.37
CA GLU A 283 -15.64 5.51 -21.34
C GLU A 283 -15.37 5.08 -22.80
N PRO A 284 -14.12 5.05 -23.29
CA PRO A 284 -13.82 4.59 -24.65
C PRO A 284 -14.24 3.13 -24.89
N GLU A 285 -14.09 2.29 -23.88
CA GLU A 285 -14.42 0.87 -23.98
C GLU A 285 -15.93 0.64 -24.01
N LEU A 286 -16.68 1.34 -23.15
CA LEU A 286 -18.14 1.33 -23.17
C LEU A 286 -18.71 1.86 -24.50
N ASP A 287 -18.02 2.81 -25.15
CA ASP A 287 -18.40 3.31 -26.47
C ASP A 287 -18.17 2.29 -27.60
N LEU A 288 -17.15 1.44 -27.48
CA LEU A 288 -16.90 0.31 -28.38
C LEU A 288 -17.91 -0.82 -28.17
N LEU A 289 -18.31 -1.07 -26.93
CA LEU A 289 -19.31 -2.06 -26.53
C LEU A 289 -20.75 -1.54 -26.63
N HIS A 290 -20.96 -0.41 -27.30
CA HIS A 290 -22.28 0.17 -27.45
C HIS A 290 -23.25 -0.81 -28.12
N GLY A 291 -24.44 -0.97 -27.52
CA GLY A 291 -25.45 -1.93 -27.96
C GLY A 291 -25.41 -3.27 -27.21
N LEU A 292 -24.34 -3.55 -26.46
CA LEU A 292 -24.26 -4.78 -25.64
C LEU A 292 -25.18 -4.73 -24.41
N ALA A 293 -25.44 -3.53 -23.87
CA ALA A 293 -26.36 -3.32 -22.76
C ALA A 293 -27.17 -2.05 -22.98
N ASP A 294 -28.39 -2.02 -22.44
CA ASP A 294 -29.20 -0.80 -22.35
C ASP A 294 -28.77 0.04 -21.15
N HIS A 295 -28.36 -0.63 -20.06
CA HIS A 295 -27.83 -0.01 -18.85
C HIS A 295 -26.57 -0.73 -18.37
N TRP A 296 -25.57 0.04 -17.93
CA TRP A 296 -24.35 -0.45 -17.32
C TRP A 296 -24.34 -0.10 -15.84
N HIS A 297 -24.09 -1.10 -14.99
CA HIS A 297 -23.87 -0.93 -13.57
C HIS A 297 -22.50 -1.47 -13.20
N LEU A 298 -21.53 -0.57 -13.07
CA LEU A 298 -20.15 -0.90 -12.77
C LEU A 298 -19.96 -0.76 -11.26
N ALA A 299 -19.53 -1.82 -10.58
CA ALA A 299 -19.34 -1.79 -9.12
C ALA A 299 -17.96 -2.33 -8.73
N GLU A 300 -17.33 -1.68 -7.74
CA GLU A 300 -16.01 -2.07 -7.26
C GLU A 300 -16.02 -2.93 -5.96
N GLY A 301 -15.07 -3.86 -5.84
CA GLY A 301 -14.61 -4.39 -4.54
C GLY A 301 -15.61 -5.29 -3.80
N GLU A 302 -15.82 -5.05 -2.50
CA GLU A 302 -16.75 -5.82 -1.66
C GLU A 302 -18.22 -5.62 -2.08
N VAL A 303 -18.54 -4.48 -2.70
CA VAL A 303 -19.83 -4.24 -3.37
C VAL A 303 -20.00 -5.20 -4.54
N ALA A 304 -18.92 -5.45 -5.28
CA ALA A 304 -18.86 -6.44 -6.35
C ALA A 304 -18.87 -7.89 -5.86
N HIS A 305 -18.33 -8.22 -4.68
CA HIS A 305 -18.38 -9.60 -4.15
C HIS A 305 -19.81 -10.09 -3.83
N GLN A 306 -20.76 -9.18 -3.63
CA GLN A 306 -22.18 -9.51 -3.53
C GLN A 306 -22.88 -9.61 -4.90
N LEU A 307 -22.20 -9.20 -5.97
CA LEU A 307 -22.72 -9.12 -7.33
C LEU A 307 -21.96 -10.10 -8.23
N THR A 308 -22.55 -11.25 -8.53
CA THR A 308 -22.14 -12.01 -9.72
C THR A 308 -22.42 -11.15 -10.94
N SER A 309 -21.50 -11.13 -11.91
CA SER A 309 -21.78 -10.53 -13.21
C SER A 309 -23.11 -11.08 -13.71
N SER A 310 -24.07 -10.18 -13.92
CA SER A 310 -25.44 -10.57 -14.21
C SER A 310 -26.02 -9.66 -15.27
N TYR A 311 -26.69 -10.31 -16.21
CA TYR A 311 -27.56 -9.64 -17.17
C TYR A 311 -29.00 -9.83 -16.74
N ARG A 312 -29.67 -8.72 -16.43
CA ARG A 312 -31.10 -8.73 -16.11
C ARG A 312 -31.77 -7.52 -16.72
N ASP A 313 -32.80 -7.76 -17.53
CA ASP A 313 -33.65 -6.72 -18.10
C ASP A 313 -32.85 -5.60 -18.83
N GLY A 314 -31.87 -5.98 -19.66
CA GLY A 314 -31.05 -5.03 -20.40
C GLY A 314 -29.93 -4.37 -19.59
N THR A 315 -29.82 -4.67 -18.29
CA THR A 315 -28.77 -4.15 -17.41
C THR A 315 -27.63 -5.15 -17.27
N VAL A 316 -26.41 -4.71 -17.53
CA VAL A 316 -25.18 -5.48 -17.26
C VAL A 316 -24.55 -4.95 -15.98
N THR A 317 -24.41 -5.82 -14.99
CA THR A 317 -23.62 -5.51 -13.79
C THR A 317 -22.22 -6.09 -13.95
N VAL A 318 -21.20 -5.22 -13.97
CA VAL A 318 -19.80 -5.64 -14.07
C VAL A 318 -19.09 -5.36 -12.75
N PRO A 319 -18.68 -6.40 -12.02
CA PRO A 319 -17.72 -6.21 -10.95
C PRO A 319 -16.37 -5.84 -11.58
N PHE A 320 -15.82 -4.69 -11.23
CA PHE A 320 -14.46 -4.33 -11.61
C PHE A 320 -13.60 -4.11 -10.36
N GLN A 321 -12.30 -4.22 -10.53
CA GLN A 321 -11.34 -3.91 -9.49
C GLN A 321 -10.42 -2.84 -10.06
N VAL A 322 -10.28 -1.72 -9.35
CA VAL A 322 -9.28 -0.70 -9.65
C VAL A 322 -7.93 -1.29 -9.26
N VAL A 323 -7.38 -2.14 -10.15
CA VAL A 323 -6.08 -2.85 -10.13
C VAL A 323 -5.67 -3.53 -8.81
N ASN A 324 -5.44 -4.84 -8.92
CA ASN A 324 -5.11 -5.81 -7.86
C ASN A 324 -6.18 -5.90 -6.75
N GLY A 325 -7.10 -6.85 -6.88
CA GLY A 325 -8.10 -7.18 -5.86
C GLY A 325 -7.49 -7.38 -4.47
N PHE A 326 -8.09 -6.76 -3.45
CA PHE A 326 -7.57 -6.69 -2.07
C PHE A 326 -6.12 -6.19 -1.93
N ASN A 327 -5.53 -5.75 -3.04
CA ASN A 327 -4.17 -5.26 -3.19
C ASN A 327 -4.14 -3.72 -3.51
N GLY A 328 -5.26 -3.04 -3.24
CA GLY A 328 -5.46 -1.83 -2.43
C GLY A 328 -4.52 -0.62 -2.47
N ASN A 329 -3.58 -0.51 -3.41
CA ASN A 329 -2.91 0.77 -3.61
C ASN A 329 -3.96 1.83 -4.00
N ALA A 330 -3.83 3.05 -3.48
CA ALA A 330 -4.56 4.23 -3.97
C ALA A 330 -4.09 4.66 -5.37
N HIS A 331 -3.36 3.79 -6.05
CA HIS A 331 -2.90 3.98 -7.42
C HIS A 331 -4.11 4.29 -8.28
N VAL A 332 -4.12 5.48 -8.86
CA VAL A 332 -4.94 5.74 -10.03
C VAL A 332 -4.50 4.72 -11.06
N PRO A 333 -5.34 3.72 -11.37
CA PRO A 333 -4.91 2.58 -12.16
C PRO A 333 -4.47 3.10 -13.52
N ASP A 334 -3.40 2.52 -14.07
CA ASP A 334 -3.03 2.85 -15.43
C ASP A 334 -4.25 2.59 -16.33
N ARG A 335 -4.43 3.47 -17.31
CA ARG A 335 -5.57 3.38 -18.23
C ARG A 335 -5.60 2.01 -18.89
N LYS A 336 -4.43 1.49 -19.28
CA LYS A 336 -4.30 0.19 -19.94
C LYS A 336 -4.64 -0.96 -19.00
N ASP A 337 -4.23 -0.90 -17.73
CA ASP A 337 -4.54 -1.93 -16.74
C ASP A 337 -6.04 -1.96 -16.41
N THR A 338 -6.66 -0.79 -16.22
CA THR A 338 -8.10 -0.67 -15.96
C THR A 338 -8.92 -1.26 -17.10
N GLN A 339 -8.57 -0.90 -18.34
CA GLN A 339 -9.23 -1.38 -19.54
C GLN A 339 -9.01 -2.88 -19.74
N SER A 340 -7.79 -3.37 -19.51
CA SER A 340 -7.48 -4.81 -19.58
C SER A 340 -8.33 -5.61 -18.59
N VAL A 341 -8.35 -5.22 -17.31
CA VAL A 341 -9.14 -5.89 -16.26
C VAL A 341 -10.64 -5.80 -16.52
N PHE A 342 -11.14 -4.65 -16.98
CA PHE A 342 -12.55 -4.50 -17.31
C PHE A 342 -12.94 -5.37 -18.52
N SER A 343 -12.15 -5.35 -19.60
CA SER A 343 -12.38 -6.19 -20.78
C SER A 343 -12.42 -7.67 -20.42
N ASP A 344 -11.50 -8.10 -19.54
CA ASP A 344 -11.43 -9.46 -19.02
C ASP A 344 -12.66 -9.83 -18.19
N ARG A 345 -13.13 -8.92 -17.35
CA ARG A 345 -14.32 -9.13 -16.50
C ARG A 345 -15.61 -9.18 -17.32
N VAL A 346 -15.71 -8.37 -18.38
CA VAL A 346 -16.87 -8.33 -19.27
C VAL A 346 -16.91 -9.54 -20.20
N LEU A 347 -15.75 -10.01 -20.69
CA LEU A 347 -15.68 -11.02 -21.75
C LEU A 347 -15.22 -12.41 -21.27
N GLN A 348 -14.29 -12.52 -20.30
CA GLN A 348 -13.73 -13.81 -19.86
C GLN A 348 -14.36 -14.38 -18.59
N ASN A 349 -14.67 -13.58 -17.56
CA ASN A 349 -15.15 -14.14 -16.28
C ASN A 349 -16.53 -14.84 -16.36
N THR A 350 -17.26 -14.65 -17.45
CA THR A 350 -18.52 -15.35 -17.73
C THR A 350 -18.30 -16.69 -18.44
N CYS A 351 -17.10 -16.93 -18.99
CA CYS A 351 -16.76 -18.07 -19.83
C CYS A 351 -15.72 -18.92 -19.08
N GLU A 352 -16.03 -20.16 -18.68
CA GLU A 352 -15.00 -21.07 -18.15
C GLU A 352 -13.85 -21.18 -19.16
N SER A 353 -12.67 -20.65 -18.82
CA SER A 353 -11.50 -20.76 -19.68
C SER A 353 -11.20 -22.24 -19.90
N SER A 354 -10.98 -22.59 -21.16
CA SER A 354 -10.59 -23.90 -21.68
C SER A 354 -9.75 -24.73 -20.69
N GLY A 355 -10.10 -26.01 -20.55
CA GLY A 355 -9.55 -26.97 -19.59
C GLY A 355 -8.02 -27.13 -19.56
N PRO A 356 -7.50 -28.02 -18.70
CA PRO A 356 -6.08 -28.06 -18.30
C PRO A 356 -5.12 -28.12 -19.49
N TYR A 357 -4.00 -27.39 -19.36
CA TYR A 357 -2.94 -27.26 -20.36
C TYR A 357 -2.37 -28.65 -20.73
N THR A 358 -2.74 -29.19 -21.89
CA THR A 358 -2.33 -30.53 -22.36
C THR A 358 -1.10 -30.51 -23.28
N GLY A 359 -0.38 -29.38 -23.35
CA GLY A 359 0.78 -29.20 -24.23
C GLY A 359 0.43 -28.93 -25.70
N ARG A 360 -0.86 -28.82 -26.04
CA ARG A 360 -1.34 -28.19 -27.29
C ARG A 360 -1.86 -26.80 -26.96
N GLN A 361 -1.72 -25.86 -27.90
CA GLN A 361 -2.34 -24.53 -27.80
C GLN A 361 -3.85 -24.71 -27.59
N PRO A 362 -4.45 -24.00 -26.61
CA PRO A 362 -5.90 -23.98 -26.47
C PRO A 362 -6.56 -23.46 -27.75
N LEU A 363 -7.73 -24.00 -28.08
CA LEU A 363 -8.56 -23.48 -29.18
C LEU A 363 -9.15 -22.14 -28.75
N ALA A 364 -9.06 -21.15 -29.63
CA ALA A 364 -9.72 -19.86 -29.42
C ALA A 364 -11.23 -19.99 -29.56
N ASN A 365 -11.97 -19.23 -28.76
CA ASN A 365 -13.40 -19.05 -28.85
C ASN A 365 -13.75 -17.72 -29.55
N PRO A 366 -15.01 -17.52 -30.01
CA PRO A 366 -15.45 -16.25 -30.58
C PRO A 366 -15.23 -15.04 -29.65
N GLU A 367 -15.29 -15.24 -28.33
CA GLU A 367 -15.04 -14.22 -27.31
C GLU A 367 -13.59 -13.73 -27.33
N ASP A 368 -12.61 -14.61 -27.55
CA ASP A 368 -11.19 -14.25 -27.65
C ASP A 368 -10.95 -13.31 -28.85
N ILE A 369 -11.71 -13.50 -29.94
CA ILE A 369 -11.66 -12.61 -31.11
C ILE A 369 -12.21 -11.23 -30.77
N ILE A 370 -13.34 -11.17 -30.06
CA ILE A 370 -13.96 -9.90 -29.66
C ILE A 370 -13.05 -9.17 -28.68
N GLN A 371 -12.48 -9.88 -27.70
CA GLN A 371 -11.54 -9.30 -26.73
C GLN A 371 -10.26 -8.81 -27.41
N ALA A 372 -9.67 -9.63 -28.30
CA ALA A 372 -8.48 -9.23 -29.03
C ALA A 372 -8.73 -8.03 -29.97
N TRP A 373 -9.94 -7.89 -30.52
CA TRP A 373 -10.35 -6.70 -31.26
C TRP A 373 -10.50 -5.49 -30.33
N LEU A 374 -11.20 -5.64 -29.21
CA LEU A 374 -11.45 -4.56 -28.25
C LEU A 374 -10.13 -3.98 -27.72
N LEU A 375 -9.21 -4.84 -27.28
CA LEU A 375 -7.90 -4.42 -26.79
C LEU A 375 -7.06 -3.72 -27.88
N ARG A 376 -7.12 -4.18 -29.13
CA ARG A 376 -6.47 -3.51 -30.27
C ARG A 376 -7.03 -2.11 -30.53
N GLU A 377 -8.34 -1.92 -30.47
CA GLU A 377 -8.97 -0.60 -30.62
C GLU A 377 -8.62 0.35 -29.46
N LEU A 378 -8.30 -0.20 -28.29
CA LEU A 378 -7.84 0.54 -27.11
C LEU A 378 -6.32 0.76 -27.07
N ASP A 379 -5.58 0.37 -28.11
CA ASP A 379 -4.11 0.43 -28.18
C ASP A 379 -3.42 -0.35 -27.05
N ILE A 380 -4.03 -1.47 -26.64
CA ILE A 380 -3.49 -2.41 -25.67
C ILE A 380 -2.88 -3.60 -26.42
N PRO A 381 -1.59 -3.91 -26.19
CA PRO A 381 -0.94 -5.04 -26.86
C PRO A 381 -1.59 -6.37 -26.44
N VAL A 382 -1.80 -7.25 -27.42
CA VAL A 382 -2.35 -8.60 -27.26
C VAL A 382 -1.31 -9.70 -27.52
N ASP A 383 -0.06 -9.30 -27.76
CA ASP A 383 1.04 -10.20 -28.10
C ASP A 383 1.83 -10.62 -26.85
N ASP A 384 2.32 -11.85 -26.83
CA ASP A 384 3.04 -12.45 -25.69
C ASP A 384 4.38 -11.78 -25.33
N ASP A 385 4.83 -10.82 -26.13
CA ASP A 385 6.09 -10.11 -25.90
C ASP A 385 5.97 -9.06 -24.77
N ALA A 386 4.73 -8.72 -24.36
CA ALA A 386 4.46 -7.87 -23.21
C ALA A 386 4.11 -8.73 -21.97
N PRO A 387 4.84 -8.62 -20.84
CA PRO A 387 4.68 -9.50 -19.67
C PRO A 387 3.31 -9.45 -18.98
N GLN A 388 2.46 -8.49 -19.34
CA GLN A 388 1.12 -8.28 -18.79
C GLN A 388 0.02 -8.34 -19.85
N ALA A 389 0.37 -8.58 -21.12
CA ALA A 389 -0.63 -8.71 -22.17
C ALA A 389 -1.41 -10.02 -21.97
N PRO A 390 -2.73 -10.00 -22.18
CA PRO A 390 -3.51 -11.24 -22.21
C PRO A 390 -3.02 -12.12 -23.37
N HIS A 391 -2.93 -13.43 -23.11
CA HIS A 391 -2.45 -14.44 -24.05
C HIS A 391 -3.45 -14.71 -25.19
N LEU A 392 -3.76 -13.68 -25.97
CA LEU A 392 -4.71 -13.72 -27.08
C LEU A 392 -4.00 -13.77 -28.44
N SER A 393 -2.68 -13.90 -28.45
CA SER A 393 -1.91 -13.93 -29.69
C SER A 393 -2.12 -15.26 -30.43
N PRO A 394 -1.90 -15.33 -31.76
CA PRO A 394 -1.87 -16.59 -32.49
C PRO A 394 -0.78 -17.56 -32.04
N ARG A 395 0.19 -17.13 -31.21
CA ARG A 395 1.18 -18.02 -30.58
C ARG A 395 0.65 -18.65 -29.30
N SER A 396 -0.35 -18.06 -28.66
CA SER A 396 -0.95 -18.56 -27.42
C SER A 396 -2.26 -19.31 -27.68
N LEU A 397 -3.04 -18.91 -28.69
CA LEU A 397 -4.33 -19.52 -29.04
C LEU A 397 -4.41 -20.00 -30.50
N ASP A 398 -5.06 -21.14 -30.71
CA ASP A 398 -5.36 -21.68 -32.04
C ASP A 398 -6.71 -21.15 -32.55
N TYR A 399 -6.65 -20.20 -33.49
CA TYR A 399 -7.83 -19.57 -34.11
C TYR A 399 -8.44 -20.34 -35.28
N THR A 400 -7.92 -21.52 -35.65
CA THR A 400 -8.32 -22.22 -36.88
C THR A 400 -9.82 -22.51 -36.96
N THR A 401 -10.46 -22.86 -35.84
CA THR A 401 -11.89 -23.19 -35.75
C THR A 401 -12.80 -21.96 -35.82
N VAL A 402 -12.28 -20.78 -35.47
CA VAL A 402 -13.03 -19.52 -35.39
C VAL A 402 -12.62 -18.50 -36.45
N GLU A 403 -11.70 -18.85 -37.35
CA GLU A 403 -11.21 -18.01 -38.44
C GLU A 403 -12.32 -17.40 -39.34
N PRO A 404 -13.39 -18.13 -39.71
CA PRO A 404 -14.50 -17.54 -40.45
C PRO A 404 -15.22 -16.44 -39.67
N PHE A 405 -15.37 -16.60 -38.35
CA PHE A 405 -15.92 -15.56 -37.48
C PHE A 405 -15.02 -14.34 -37.46
N ARG A 406 -13.71 -14.55 -37.24
CA ARG A 406 -12.71 -13.48 -37.17
C ARG A 406 -12.78 -12.56 -38.39
N ARG A 407 -12.73 -13.15 -39.59
CA ARG A 407 -12.79 -12.38 -40.84
C ARG A 407 -14.07 -11.58 -41.00
N ARG A 408 -15.22 -12.15 -40.63
CA ARG A 408 -16.50 -11.42 -40.69
C ARG A 408 -16.57 -10.33 -39.62
N TRP A 409 -16.06 -10.58 -38.42
CA TRP A 409 -16.02 -9.60 -37.33
C TRP A 409 -15.16 -8.39 -37.69
N GLU A 410 -13.93 -8.64 -38.16
CA GLU A 410 -12.99 -7.60 -38.54
C GLU A 410 -13.51 -6.76 -39.72
N ALA A 411 -14.28 -7.36 -40.64
CA ALA A 411 -14.90 -6.66 -41.76
C ALA A 411 -16.10 -5.75 -41.39
N LYS A 412 -16.73 -5.95 -40.22
CA LYS A 412 -17.88 -5.12 -39.80
C LYS A 412 -17.45 -3.69 -39.53
N SER A 413 -18.22 -2.73 -40.02
CA SER A 413 -18.16 -1.33 -39.59
C SER A 413 -18.60 -1.18 -38.13
N ALA A 414 -18.28 -0.04 -37.51
CA ALA A 414 -18.71 0.26 -36.14
C ALA A 414 -20.24 0.18 -35.97
N GLY A 415 -21.02 0.62 -36.96
CA GLY A 415 -22.49 0.51 -36.93
C GLY A 415 -22.98 -0.94 -36.97
N GLU A 416 -22.36 -1.80 -37.77
CA GLU A 416 -22.69 -3.22 -37.85
C GLU A 416 -22.30 -3.98 -36.58
N ARG A 417 -21.17 -3.62 -35.94
CA ARG A 417 -20.77 -4.20 -34.65
C ARG A 417 -21.78 -3.85 -33.55
N ARG A 418 -22.27 -2.60 -33.51
CA ARG A 418 -23.32 -2.17 -32.56
C ARG A 418 -24.62 -2.95 -32.73
N LEU A 419 -25.08 -3.12 -33.98
CA LEU A 419 -26.27 -3.92 -34.27
C LEU A 419 -26.07 -5.39 -33.90
N TRP A 420 -24.87 -5.92 -34.16
CA TRP A 420 -24.51 -7.29 -33.79
C TRP A 420 -24.53 -7.48 -32.27
N PHE A 421 -23.92 -6.57 -31.49
CA PHE A 421 -23.95 -6.63 -30.03
C PHE A 421 -25.37 -6.58 -29.49
N ARG A 422 -26.24 -5.73 -30.05
CA ARG A 422 -27.66 -5.69 -29.65
C ARG A 422 -28.38 -7.01 -29.91
N ALA A 423 -28.08 -7.67 -31.03
CA ALA A 423 -28.68 -8.95 -31.38
C ALA A 423 -28.17 -10.13 -30.53
N HIS A 424 -26.90 -10.09 -30.11
CA HIS A 424 -26.22 -11.19 -29.42
C HIS A 424 -25.86 -10.84 -27.96
N ALA A 425 -26.48 -9.82 -27.37
CA ALA A 425 -26.12 -9.30 -26.05
C ALA A 425 -26.15 -10.39 -24.97
N GLN A 426 -27.26 -11.14 -24.90
CA GLN A 426 -27.38 -12.24 -23.94
C GLN A 426 -26.35 -13.34 -24.17
N GLU A 427 -25.98 -13.62 -25.42
CA GLU A 427 -25.03 -14.69 -25.75
C GLU A 427 -23.61 -14.33 -25.37
N VAL A 428 -23.20 -13.09 -25.63
CA VAL A 428 -21.89 -12.55 -25.22
C VAL A 428 -21.79 -12.58 -23.69
N ILE A 429 -22.80 -12.07 -22.98
CA ILE A 429 -22.74 -11.95 -21.52
C ILE A 429 -22.92 -13.30 -20.81
N GLN A 430 -23.70 -14.22 -21.36
CA GLN A 430 -23.88 -15.56 -20.77
C GLN A 430 -22.81 -16.56 -21.25
N CYS A 431 -21.86 -16.15 -22.08
CA CYS A 431 -20.87 -17.05 -22.68
C CYS A 431 -21.50 -18.23 -23.41
N ARG A 432 -22.50 -17.90 -24.21
CA ARG A 432 -23.30 -18.82 -25.01
C ARG A 432 -23.26 -18.46 -26.48
N LEU A 433 -22.22 -17.76 -26.96
CA LEU A 433 -21.96 -17.63 -28.39
C LEU A 433 -21.69 -19.04 -28.94
N ARG A 434 -22.77 -19.76 -29.25
CA ARG A 434 -22.69 -21.11 -29.79
C ARG A 434 -21.97 -21.00 -31.12
N HIS A 435 -21.12 -21.98 -31.43
CA HIS A 435 -20.52 -22.16 -32.76
C HIS A 435 -21.54 -22.19 -33.93
N VAL A 436 -22.85 -22.24 -33.63
CA VAL A 436 -23.92 -22.37 -34.61
C VAL A 436 -24.19 -21.07 -35.37
N ASP A 437 -24.09 -19.89 -34.74
CA ASP A 437 -24.28 -18.60 -35.42
C ASP A 437 -23.00 -18.04 -36.07
N VAL A 438 -21.89 -18.79 -35.93
CA VAL A 438 -20.64 -18.56 -36.68
C VAL A 438 -20.70 -19.17 -38.09
N MET A 439 -21.72 -19.96 -38.43
CA MET A 439 -21.77 -20.68 -39.72
C MET A 439 -22.93 -20.30 -40.64
N THR A 440 -23.90 -19.51 -40.18
CA THR A 440 -24.98 -19.02 -41.04
C THR A 440 -24.61 -17.69 -41.73
N PRO A 441 -24.76 -17.58 -43.06
CA PRO A 441 -24.35 -16.42 -43.86
C PRO A 441 -25.20 -15.17 -43.64
#